data_AF-U3U2K2-F1
#
_entry.id   AF-U3U2K2-F1
#
_cell.length_a   1.000
_cell.length_b   1.000
_cell.length_c   1.000
_cell.angle_alpha   90.00
_cell.angle_beta   90.00
_cell.angle_gamma   90.00
#
_symmetry.space_group_name_H-M   'P 1'
#
loop_
_entity.id
_entity.type
_entity.pdbx_description
1 polymer ?
#
loop_
_entity_poly.entity_id
_entity_poly.type
_entity_poly.pdbx_seq_one_letter_code
_entity_poly.pdbx_strand_id
1 'polypeptide(L)'
;MAQPPITPYTGTITITITITVNQVLSNGNLRVVGEKQIEINQGTEFIRFSGVVNPRTISASNAVLSTQVADARIEYVGNGYINEAQTMGWFQRFFLNVSPM
;
A
#
# COMPACT_ATOMS: atom_id res chain seq x y z
N MET A 1 26.43 30.66 -6.72
CA MET A 1 25.83 29.55 -7.48
C MET A 1 24.44 29.34 -6.91
N ALA A 2 23.37 29.51 -7.69
CA ALA A 2 21.99 29.34 -7.21
C ALA A 2 21.60 27.86 -7.28
N GLN A 3 20.93 27.33 -6.24
CA GLN A 3 20.37 25.99 -6.21
C GLN A 3 19.25 25.89 -7.27
N PRO A 4 19.21 24.84 -8.13
CA PRO A 4 18.09 24.64 -9.04
C PRO A 4 16.78 24.39 -8.26
N PRO A 5 15.62 24.84 -8.79
CA PRO A 5 14.33 24.64 -8.13
C PRO A 5 14.00 23.16 -8.00
N ILE A 6 13.58 22.74 -6.81
CA ILE A 6 13.05 21.39 -6.58
C ILE A 6 11.78 21.21 -7.41
N THR A 7 11.72 20.20 -8.27
CA THR A 7 10.48 19.87 -8.99
C THR A 7 9.65 18.96 -8.08
N PRO A 8 8.44 19.36 -7.64
CA PRO A 8 7.60 18.47 -6.84
C PRO A 8 7.18 17.27 -7.70
N TYR A 9 7.43 16.06 -7.22
CA TYR A 9 6.91 14.85 -7.84
C TYR A 9 5.41 14.73 -7.50
N THR A 10 4.53 15.09 -8.44
CA THR A 10 3.08 14.85 -8.32
C THR A 10 2.74 13.51 -8.96
N GLY A 11 2.45 12.50 -8.15
CA GLY A 11 1.96 11.20 -8.60
C GLY A 11 0.45 11.08 -8.37
N THR A 12 -0.31 10.70 -9.39
CA THR A 12 -1.73 10.36 -9.25
C THR A 12 -1.88 8.84 -9.24
N ILE A 13 -2.53 8.32 -8.20
CA ILE A 13 -2.83 6.90 -8.06
C ILE A 13 -4.35 6.72 -8.21
N THR A 14 -4.77 5.95 -9.22
CA THR A 14 -6.18 5.61 -9.45
C THR A 14 -6.38 4.12 -9.27
N ILE A 15 -7.18 3.73 -8.28
CA ILE A 15 -7.39 2.32 -7.92
C ILE A 15 -8.88 2.11 -7.65
N THR A 16 -9.39 0.97 -8.10
CA THR A 16 -10.70 0.45 -7.70
C THR A 16 -10.50 -0.72 -6.74
N ILE A 17 -11.18 -0.67 -5.60
CA ILE A 17 -11.11 -1.68 -4.53
C ILE A 17 -12.53 -2.11 -4.15
N THR A 18 -12.71 -3.42 -3.96
CA THR A 18 -13.95 -3.95 -3.40
C THR A 18 -13.91 -3.82 -1.89
N ILE A 19 -15.01 -3.36 -1.31
CA ILE A 19 -15.14 -3.12 0.12
C ILE A 19 -16.32 -3.89 0.68
N THR A 20 -16.33 -4.11 1.99
CA THR A 20 -17.42 -4.72 2.74
C THR A 20 -17.90 -3.77 3.82
N VAL A 21 -19.20 -3.82 4.13
CA VAL A 21 -19.76 -3.12 5.28
C VAL A 21 -19.37 -3.86 6.55
N ASN A 22 -18.59 -3.22 7.42
CA ASN A 22 -18.20 -3.76 8.71
C ASN A 22 -19.26 -3.48 9.80
N GLN A 23 -19.89 -2.30 9.74
CA GLN A 23 -20.85 -1.87 10.74
C GLN A 23 -21.84 -0.84 10.17
N VAL A 24 -23.08 -0.88 10.63
CA VAL A 24 -24.05 0.21 10.47
C VAL A 24 -23.98 1.13 11.69
N LEU A 25 -23.71 2.41 11.47
CA LEU A 25 -23.62 3.43 12.51
C LEU A 25 -25.02 3.86 12.98
N SER A 26 -25.10 4.48 14.16
CA SER A 26 -26.38 4.92 14.76
C SER A 26 -27.16 5.92 13.90
N ASN A 27 -26.47 6.68 13.04
CA ASN A 27 -27.08 7.61 12.09
C ASN A 27 -27.49 6.95 10.76
N GLY A 28 -27.31 5.64 10.61
CA GLY A 28 -27.60 4.88 9.39
C GLY A 28 -26.48 4.87 8.35
N ASN A 29 -25.36 5.56 8.59
CA ASN A 29 -24.19 5.45 7.71
C ASN A 29 -23.49 4.10 7.87
N LEU A 30 -22.71 3.72 6.86
CA LEU A 30 -22.04 2.43 6.80
C LEU A 30 -20.55 2.62 7.03
N ARG A 31 -20.00 2.03 8.08
CA ARG A 31 -18.56 1.89 8.20
C ARG A 31 -18.12 0.73 7.30
N VAL A 32 -17.21 1.04 6.38
CA VAL A 32 -16.75 0.11 5.36
C VAL A 32 -15.25 -0.13 5.48
N VAL A 33 -14.84 -1.34 5.12
CA VAL A 33 -13.44 -1.76 5.09
C VAL A 33 -13.20 -2.64 3.87
N GLY A 34 -12.03 -2.55 3.26
CA GLY A 34 -11.62 -3.44 2.19
C GLY A 34 -10.11 -3.56 2.15
N GLU A 35 -9.63 -4.71 1.71
CA GLU A 35 -8.21 -4.95 1.48
C GLU A 35 -8.04 -5.51 0.08
N LYS A 36 -7.05 -5.01 -0.63
CA LYS A 36 -6.60 -5.56 -1.91
C LYS A 36 -5.16 -6.00 -1.74
N GLN A 37 -4.96 -7.31 -1.78
CA GLN A 37 -3.63 -7.90 -1.86
C GLN A 37 -3.17 -7.86 -3.32
N ILE A 38 -1.93 -7.44 -3.54
CA ILE A 38 -1.27 -7.44 -4.85
C ILE A 38 0.07 -8.13 -4.66
N GLU A 39 0.35 -9.12 -5.49
CA GLU A 39 1.68 -9.74 -5.56
C GLU A 39 2.44 -9.05 -6.69
N ILE A 40 3.53 -8.35 -6.34
CA ILE A 40 4.39 -7.70 -7.33
C ILE A 40 5.79 -8.28 -7.20
N ASN A 41 6.25 -8.88 -8.29
CA ASN A 41 7.57 -9.49 -8.42
C ASN A 41 7.86 -10.55 -7.34
N GLN A 42 8.45 -10.15 -6.20
CA GLN A 42 8.92 -11.04 -5.14
C GLN A 42 8.48 -10.56 -3.73
N GLY A 43 7.36 -9.83 -3.63
CA GLY A 43 6.76 -9.40 -2.37
C GLY A 43 5.23 -9.31 -2.42
N THR A 44 4.60 -9.41 -1.26
CA THR A 44 3.15 -9.19 -1.09
C THR A 44 2.92 -7.78 -0.61
N GLU A 45 2.07 -7.06 -1.34
CA GLU A 45 1.63 -5.71 -1.01
C GLU A 45 0.14 -5.74 -0.65
N PHE A 46 -0.25 -4.93 0.31
CA PHE A 46 -1.62 -4.78 0.76
C PHE A 46 -2.03 -3.32 0.67
N ILE A 47 -3.16 -3.08 0.03
CA ILE A 47 -3.83 -1.78 0.03
C ILE A 47 -5.07 -1.94 0.89
N ARG A 48 -5.07 -1.28 2.04
CA ARG A 48 -6.22 -1.25 2.95
C ARG A 48 -6.97 0.05 2.78
N PHE A 49 -8.28 -0.08 2.64
CA PHE A 49 -9.21 1.04 2.59
C PHE A 49 -10.16 0.95 3.77
N SER A 50 -10.44 2.08 4.41
CA SER A 50 -11.54 2.20 5.36
C SER A 50 -12.21 3.57 5.27
N GLY A 51 -13.45 3.65 5.71
CA GLY A 51 -14.16 4.92 5.77
C GLY A 51 -15.62 4.75 6.16
N VAL A 52 -16.38 5.84 6.03
CA VAL A 52 -17.81 5.89 6.30
C VAL A 52 -18.55 6.33 5.04
N VAL A 53 -19.48 5.49 4.59
CA VAL A 53 -20.31 5.68 3.41
C VAL A 53 -21.71 6.08 3.82
N ASN A 54 -22.26 7.09 3.16
CA ASN A 54 -23.70 7.37 3.23
C ASN A 54 -24.44 6.43 2.27
N PRO A 55 -25.39 5.60 2.71
CA PRO A 55 -26.14 4.71 1.81
C PRO A 55 -26.76 5.39 0.60
N ARG A 56 -27.10 6.69 0.71
CA ARG A 56 -27.72 7.47 -0.38
C ARG A 56 -26.75 7.82 -1.51
N THR A 57 -25.44 7.70 -1.31
CA THR A 57 -24.43 7.97 -2.34
C THR A 57 -24.03 6.71 -3.11
N ILE A 58 -24.58 5.55 -2.76
CA ILE A 58 -24.37 4.30 -3.49
C ILE A 58 -25.13 4.37 -4.81
N SER A 59 -24.42 4.22 -5.92
CA SER A 59 -25.01 4.21 -7.26
C SER A 59 -25.85 2.94 -7.49
N ALA A 60 -26.67 2.95 -8.55
CA ALA A 60 -27.38 1.75 -9.01
C ALA A 60 -26.44 0.60 -9.42
N SER A 61 -25.16 0.88 -9.62
CA SER A 61 -24.12 -0.11 -9.91
C SER A 61 -23.36 -0.60 -8.67
N ASN A 62 -23.85 -0.32 -7.45
CA ASN A 62 -23.20 -0.66 -6.17
C ASN A 62 -21.78 -0.07 -6.03
N ALA A 63 -21.58 1.15 -6.54
CA ALA A 63 -20.31 1.87 -6.46
C ALA A 63 -20.47 3.19 -5.70
N VAL A 64 -19.39 3.62 -5.06
CA VAL A 64 -19.29 4.91 -4.36
C VAL A 64 -17.97 5.56 -4.77
N LEU A 65 -18.01 6.84 -5.16
CA LEU A 65 -16.79 7.59 -5.44
C LEU A 65 -16.00 7.79 -4.14
N SER A 66 -14.68 7.61 -4.20
CA SER A 66 -13.80 7.80 -3.02
C SER A 66 -13.89 9.20 -2.42
N THR A 67 -14.22 10.21 -3.24
CA THR A 67 -14.47 11.60 -2.81
C THR A 67 -15.76 11.78 -1.98
N GLN A 68 -16.66 10.79 -2.00
CA GLN A 68 -17.92 10.80 -1.25
C GLN A 68 -17.85 9.94 0.03
N VAL A 69 -16.67 9.40 0.36
CA VAL A 69 -16.45 8.61 1.56
C VAL A 69 -15.90 9.53 2.67
N ALA A 70 -16.62 9.60 3.79
CA ALA A 70 -16.18 10.34 4.96
C ALA A 70 -15.07 9.57 5.70
N ASP A 71 -14.11 10.31 6.27
CA ASP A 71 -12.95 9.76 6.98
C ASP A 71 -12.22 8.67 6.20
N ALA A 72 -12.16 8.80 4.87
CA ALA A 72 -11.51 7.82 4.00
C ALA A 72 -10.02 7.71 4.34
N ARG A 73 -9.57 6.48 4.59
CA ARG A 73 -8.18 6.14 4.88
C ARG A 73 -7.70 5.09 3.91
N ILE A 74 -6.50 5.31 3.40
CA ILE A 74 -5.79 4.39 2.52
C ILE A 74 -4.44 4.11 3.16
N GLU A 75 -4.17 2.85 3.42
CA GLU A 75 -2.88 2.39 3.92
C GLU A 75 -2.28 1.46 2.87
N TYR A 76 -1.02 1.74 2.53
CA TYR A 76 -0.22 0.89 1.67
C TYR A 76 0.83 0.19 2.53
N VAL A 77 0.78 -1.14 2.56
CA VAL A 77 1.69 -1.99 3.33
C VAL A 77 2.39 -2.93 2.37
N GLY A 78 3.65 -2.67 2.07
CA GLY A 78 4.49 -3.57 1.28
C GLY A 78 5.45 -4.35 2.16
N ASN A 79 5.47 -5.68 2.05
CA ASN A 79 6.61 -6.47 2.51
C ASN A 79 7.76 -6.23 1.51
N GLY A 80 8.51 -5.15 1.71
CA GLY A 80 9.68 -4.84 0.89
C GLY A 80 10.71 -5.96 0.93
N TYR A 81 11.44 -6.11 -0.17
CA TYR A 81 12.66 -6.89 -0.28
C TYR A 81 13.58 -6.63 0.90
N ILE A 82 13.63 -7.57 1.85
CA ILE A 82 14.88 -7.84 2.54
C ILE A 82 15.76 -8.50 1.47
N ASN A 83 16.44 -7.69 0.66
CA ASN A 83 17.55 -8.19 -0.15
C ASN A 83 18.71 -8.47 0.82
N GLU A 84 18.55 -9.53 1.62
CA GLU A 84 19.60 -10.17 2.40
C GLU A 84 20.54 -10.94 1.46
N ALA A 85 21.01 -10.28 0.40
CA ALA A 85 22.32 -10.59 -0.16
C ALA A 85 23.40 -9.83 0.65
N GLN A 86 23.21 -9.68 1.97
CA GLN A 86 24.26 -9.37 2.93
C GLN A 86 25.12 -10.62 3.20
N THR A 87 25.62 -11.25 2.16
CA THR A 87 26.63 -12.32 2.33
C THR A 87 27.74 -12.25 1.29
N MET A 88 27.99 -11.07 0.71
CA MET A 88 29.32 -10.77 0.19
C MET A 88 30.17 -10.25 1.35
N GLY A 89 31.06 -11.09 1.88
CA GLY A 89 32.17 -10.59 2.71
C GLY A 89 32.68 -11.46 3.86
N TRP A 90 32.05 -12.59 4.21
CA TRP A 90 32.62 -13.51 5.22
C TRP A 90 33.10 -14.83 4.60
N PHE A 91 32.33 -15.49 3.73
CA PHE A 91 32.79 -16.70 3.01
C PHE A 91 33.99 -16.41 2.10
N GLN A 92 34.02 -15.24 1.44
CA GLN A 92 35.15 -14.81 0.61
C GLN A 92 36.43 -14.53 1.43
N ARG A 93 36.29 -14.15 2.72
CA ARG A 93 37.42 -13.99 3.65
C ARG A 93 37.91 -15.33 4.20
N PHE A 94 37.04 -16.32 4.31
CA PHE A 94 37.41 -17.66 4.78
C PHE A 94 38.24 -18.43 3.74
N PHE A 95 37.90 -18.31 2.44
CA PHE A 95 38.68 -18.95 1.37
C PHE A 95 40.02 -18.27 1.07
N LEU A 96 40.20 -16.98 1.41
CA LEU A 96 41.50 -16.30 1.30
C LEU A 96 42.46 -16.59 2.47
N ASN A 97 42.01 -17.29 3.52
CA ASN A 97 42.88 -17.64 4.66
C ASN A 97 43.46 -19.07 4.55
N VAL A 98 42.93 -19.94 3.68
CA VAL A 98 43.24 -21.38 3.68
C VAL A 98 44.09 -21.89 2.50
N SER A 99 44.78 -20.99 1.79
CA SER A 99 45.85 -21.42 0.88
C SER A 99 47.11 -20.57 1.00
N PRO A 100 47.98 -20.86 1.98
CA PRO A 100 49.41 -20.78 1.75
C PRO A 100 49.87 -22.12 1.16
N MET A 101 50.11 -22.13 -0.14
CA MET A 101 51.23 -22.88 -0.74
C MET A 101 51.91 -21.98 -1.74
#